data_AF-A0A439HSY9-F1
#
_entry.id   AF-A0A439HSY9-F1
#
_cell.length_a   1.000
_cell.length_b   1.000
_cell.length_c   1.000
_cell.angle_alpha   90.00
_cell.angle_beta   90.00
_cell.angle_gamma   90.00
#
_symmetry.space_group_name_H-M   'P 1'
#
loop_
_entity.id
_entity.type
_entity.pdbx_description
1 polymer ?
#
loop_
_entity_poly.entity_id
_entity_poly.type
_entity_poly.pdbx_seq_one_letter_code
_entity_poly.pdbx_strand_id
1 'polypeptide(L)' 'GVTAIAYETVTDDRGGLPLLAPMSEVAGRLSIQAGATALQKANGGRGVLLGGVPGVLPGKVTVLGGGVVGLHAARMAAG' A
#
# COMPACT_ATOMS: atom_id res chain seq x y z
N GLY A 1 -8.78 -1.51 -38.50
CA GLY A 1 -9.16 -1.41 -37.07
C GLY A 1 -8.34 -2.41 -36.28
N VAL A 2 -8.07 -2.12 -35.00
CA VAL A 2 -7.37 -3.03 -34.08
C VAL A 2 -8.38 -3.59 -33.08
N THR A 3 -8.22 -4.86 -32.72
CA THR A 3 -8.93 -5.47 -31.59
C THR A 3 -8.00 -5.38 -30.37
N ALA A 4 -8.47 -4.77 -29.29
CA ALA A 4 -7.72 -4.60 -28.04
C ALA A 4 -8.58 -5.06 -26.85
N ILE A 5 -7.93 -5.61 -25.83
CA ILE A 5 -8.54 -6.04 -24.58
C ILE A 5 -7.86 -5.29 -23.44
N ALA A 6 -8.67 -4.61 -22.63
CA ALA A 6 -8.21 -3.85 -21.47
C ALA A 6 -8.21 -4.75 -20.22
N TYR A 7 -7.09 -4.82 -19.50
CA TYR A 7 -6.97 -5.74 -18.35
C TYR A 7 -7.85 -5.32 -17.18
N GLU A 8 -8.10 -4.03 -17.03
CA GLU A 8 -8.97 -3.43 -16.03
C GLU A 8 -10.47 -3.66 -16.29
N THR A 9 -10.84 -4.24 -17.43
CA THR A 9 -12.23 -4.60 -17.75
C THR A 9 -12.48 -6.10 -17.73
N VAL A 10 -11.43 -6.92 -17.57
CA VAL A 10 -11.55 -8.37 -17.41
C VAL A 10 -12.10 -8.66 -16.01
N THR A 11 -13.30 -9.25 -15.96
CA THR A 11 -13.99 -9.59 -14.71
C THR A 11 -14.11 -11.10 -14.54
N ASP A 12 -14.12 -11.58 -13.30
CA ASP A 12 -14.50 -12.95 -12.97
C ASP A 12 -16.03 -13.09 -12.78
N ASP A 13 -16.52 -14.32 -12.59
CA ASP A 13 -17.95 -14.62 -12.39
C ASP A 13 -18.57 -13.96 -11.14
N ARG A 14 -17.74 -13.38 -10.26
CA ARG A 14 -18.16 -12.68 -9.05
C ARG A 14 -18.00 -11.17 -9.17
N GLY A 15 -17.68 -10.65 -10.35
CA GLY A 15 -17.46 -9.22 -10.62
C GLY A 15 -16.14 -8.67 -10.09
N GLY A 16 -15.21 -9.54 -9.68
CA GLY A 16 -13.85 -9.16 -9.30
C GLY A 16 -13.00 -8.82 -10.52
N LEU A 17 -11.94 -8.04 -10.32
CA LEU A 17 -10.94 -7.70 -11.35
C LEU A 17 -9.64 -8.49 -11.08
N PRO A 18 -9.55 -9.77 -11.49
CA PRO A 18 -8.44 -10.65 -11.11
C PRO A 18 -7.08 -10.16 -11.61
N LEU A 19 -7.04 -9.46 -12.74
CA LEU A 19 -5.81 -8.91 -13.30
C LEU A 19 -5.35 -7.61 -12.60
N LEU A 20 -6.27 -6.93 -11.90
CA LEU A 20 -5.98 -5.71 -11.14
C LEU A 20 -5.68 -5.99 -9.66
N ALA A 21 -6.15 -7.11 -9.13
CA ALA A 21 -5.92 -7.51 -7.73
C ALA A 21 -4.42 -7.55 -7.36
N PRO A 22 -3.51 -8.13 -8.17
CA PRO A 22 -2.07 -8.11 -7.88
C PRO A 22 -1.49 -6.69 -7.76
N MET A 23 -1.95 -5.76 -8.60
CA MET A 23 -1.50 -4.36 -8.54
C MET A 23 -1.97 -3.68 -7.25
N SER A 24 -3.14 -4.04 -6.74
CA SER A 24 -3.66 -3.54 -5.46
C SER A 24 -2.81 -4.00 -4.27
N GLU A 25 -2.30 -5.23 -4.28
CA GLU A 25 -1.39 -5.72 -3.23
C GLU A 25 -0.06 -4.96 -3.23
N VAL A 26 0.52 -4.77 -4.42
CA VAL A 26 1.77 -4.04 -4.61
C VAL A 26 1.61 -2.59 -4.16
N ALA A 27 0.53 -1.92 -4.56
CA ALA A 27 0.21 -0.57 -4.14
C ALA A 27 0.11 -0.44 -2.61
N GLY A 28 -0.54 -1.40 -1.94
CA GLY A 28 -0.65 -1.44 -0.49
C GLY A 28 0.73 -1.45 0.20
N ARG A 29 1.63 -2.35 -0.22
CA ARG A 29 2.98 -2.45 0.37
C ARG A 29 3.84 -1.21 0.06
N LEU A 30 3.80 -0.72 -1.18
CA LEU A 30 4.54 0.46 -1.59
C LEU A 30 4.09 1.72 -0.86
N SER A 31 2.80 1.84 -0.51
CA SER A 31 2.29 2.98 0.26
C SER A 31 3.02 3.17 1.60
N ILE A 32 3.36 2.08 2.28
CA ILE A 32 4.08 2.12 3.56
C ILE A 32 5.55 2.49 3.35
N GLN A 33 6.19 1.96 2.31
CA GLN A 33 7.56 2.34 1.96
C GLN A 33 7.65 3.83 1.58
N ALA A 34 6.73 4.31 0.75
CA ALA A 34 6.64 5.70 0.36
C ALA A 34 6.37 6.61 1.57
N GLY A 35 5.45 6.20 2.47
CA GLY A 35 5.17 6.90 3.71
C GLY A 35 6.38 6.97 4.65
N ALA A 36 7.13 5.88 4.79
CA ALA A 36 8.36 5.85 5.57
C ALA A 36 9.42 6.82 5.01
N THR A 37 9.60 6.84 3.69
CA THR A 37 10.48 7.81 3.01
C THR A 37 10.01 9.24 3.25
N ALA A 38 8.72 9.54 3.10
CA ALA A 38 8.16 10.87 3.32
C ALA A 38 8.28 11.33 4.78
N LEU A 39 8.29 10.41 5.75
CA LEU A 39 8.51 10.74 7.17
C LEU A 39 9.95 11.15 7.48
N GLN A 40 10.93 10.85 6.63
CA GLN A 40 12.33 11.19 6.85
C GLN A 40 12.54 12.70 6.89
N LYS A 41 13.43 13.17 7.77
CA LYS A 41 13.68 14.61 7.93
C LYS A 41 14.31 15.24 6.69
N ALA A 42 15.17 14.49 6.00
CA ALA A 42 15.78 14.89 4.73
C ALA A 42 14.74 15.15 3.62
N ASN A 43 13.57 14.51 3.70
CA ASN A 43 12.47 14.68 2.76
C ASN A 43 11.40 15.67 3.25
N GLY A 44 11.71 16.46 4.29
CA GLY A 44 10.78 17.44 4.87
C GLY A 44 9.77 16.85 5.86
N GLY A 45 9.86 15.56 6.17
CA GLY A 45 8.95 14.87 7.08
C GLY A 45 9.15 15.19 8.55
N ARG A 46 8.42 14.47 9.41
CA ARG A 46 8.53 14.67 10.87
C ARG A 46 9.88 14.20 11.44
N GLY A 47 10.60 13.32 10.74
CA GLY A 47 11.81 12.66 11.21
C GLY A 47 11.53 11.42 12.06
N VAL A 48 10.44 10.72 11.79
CA VAL A 48 10.02 9.54 12.57
C VAL A 48 10.40 8.27 11.82
N LEU A 49 11.13 7.38 12.49
CA LEU A 49 11.37 6.03 12.00
C LEU A 49 10.11 5.19 12.21
N LEU A 50 9.53 4.68 11.12
CA LEU A 50 8.26 3.95 11.17
C LEU A 50 8.31 2.74 12.11
N GLY A 51 9.38 1.95 12.02
CA GLY A 51 9.58 0.77 12.88
C GLY A 51 10.02 1.07 14.32
N GLY A 52 10.41 2.31 14.63
CA GLY A 52 11.02 2.65 15.91
C GLY A 52 12.31 1.86 16.19
N VAL A 53 12.76 1.90 17.44
CA VAL A 53 13.87 1.08 17.98
C VAL A 53 13.59 0.84 19.48
N PRO A 54 14.22 -0.14 20.14
CA PRO A 54 14.07 -0.31 21.59
C PRO A 54 14.31 1.01 22.35
N GLY A 55 13.33 1.41 23.17
CA GLY A 55 13.36 2.67 23.92
C GLY A 55 12.77 3.90 23.19
N VAL A 56 12.39 3.78 21.91
CA VAL A 56 11.78 4.86 21.12
C VAL A 56 10.47 4.38 20.51
N LEU A 57 9.40 5.15 20.67
CA LEU A 57 8.10 4.80 20.11
C LEU A 57 8.14 4.76 18.57
N PRO A 58 7.50 3.75 17.93
CA PRO A 58 7.38 3.68 16.49
C PRO A 58 6.40 4.73 15.93
N GLY A 59 6.35 4.85 14.61
CA GLY A 59 5.33 5.64 13.93
C GLY A 59 3.93 5.04 14.12
N LYS A 60 2.92 5.89 14.24
CA LYS A 60 1.51 5.44 14.26
C LYS A 60 0.95 5.49 12.85
N VAL A 61 0.45 4.36 12.35
CA VAL A 61 -0.17 4.23 11.02
C VAL A 61 -1.68 4.03 11.18
N THR A 62 -2.47 4.76 10.39
CA THR A 62 -3.92 4.57 10.27
C THR A 62 -4.22 4.23 8.81
N VAL A 63 -4.88 3.10 8.57
CA VAL A 63 -5.32 2.67 7.23
C VAL A 63 -6.84 2.87 7.13
N LEU A 64 -7.29 3.59 6.10
CA LEU A 64 -8.70 3.82 5.82
C LEU A 64 -9.14 2.94 4.64
N GLY A 65 -9.99 1.95 4.92
CA GLY A 65 -10.46 0.96 3.95
C GLY A 65 -9.82 -0.42 4.14
N GLY A 66 -10.66 -1.45 4.29
CA GLY A 66 -10.25 -2.83 4.58
C GLY A 66 -10.17 -3.76 3.37
N GLY A 67 -10.10 -3.21 2.15
CA GLY A 67 -9.93 -3.99 0.92
C GLY A 67 -8.50 -4.52 0.75
N VAL A 68 -8.19 -5.10 -0.41
CA VAL A 68 -6.88 -5.70 -0.73
C VAL A 68 -5.72 -4.73 -0.45
N VAL A 69 -5.80 -3.49 -0.97
CA VAL A 69 -4.78 -2.46 -0.75
C VAL A 69 -4.55 -2.20 0.74
N GLY A 70 -5.62 -1.97 1.50
CA GLY A 70 -5.56 -1.63 2.91
C GLY A 70 -5.02 -2.78 3.78
N LEU A 71 -5.43 -4.01 3.48
CA LEU A 71 -4.90 -5.20 4.17
C LEU A 71 -3.39 -5.34 3.99
N HIS A 72 -2.89 -5.16 2.76
CA HIS A 72 -1.46 -5.26 2.49
C HIS A 72 -0.67 -4.07 3.06
N ALA A 73 -1.25 -2.87 3.08
CA ALA A 73 -0.67 -1.72 3.77
C ALA A 73 -0.59 -1.96 5.29
N ALA A 74 -1.66 -2.44 5.91
CA ALA A 74 -1.69 -2.73 7.35
C ALA A 74 -0.68 -3.81 7.74
N ARG A 75 -0.57 -4.90 6.97
CA ARG A 75 0.44 -5.94 7.18
C ARG A 75 1.85 -5.38 7.08
N MET A 76 2.15 -4.60 6.04
CA MET A 76 3.47 -4.01 5.86
C MET A 76 3.81 -2.99 6.97
N ALA A 77 2.82 -2.26 7.49
CA ALA A 77 3.01 -1.33 8.59
C ALA A 77 3.23 -2.01 9.95
N ALA A 78 2.67 -3.20 10.14
CA ALA A 78 2.80 -3.97 11.39
C ALA A 78 4.18 -4.62 11.55
N GLY A 79 4.89 -4.88 10.45
CA GLY A 79 6.15 -5.62 10.42
C GLY A 79 5.95 -7.08 10.07
#